data_AF-A0A2K5DFK4-F1
#
_entry.id   AF-A0A2K5DFK4-F1
#
_cell.length_a   1.000
_cell.length_b   1.000
_cell.length_c   1.000
_cell.angle_alpha   90.00
_cell.angle_beta   90.00
_cell.angle_gamma   90.00
#
_symmetry.space_group_name_H-M   'P 1'
#
loop_
_entity.id
_entity.type
_entity.pdbx_description
1 polymer ?
#
loop_
_entity_poly.entity_id
_entity_poly.type
_entity_poly.pdbx_seq_one_letter_code
_entity_poly.pdbx_strand_id
1 'polypeptide(L)'
;MHFMAGPARSQSLGPLCLHSTPQALYMVLIVLVMMSLAFGKFVPINWEPPQPLPFPKYLRCYRCLLETKELGCLLGSDICLTPAGSSCITLHIKNSNGSDIMVSDCQSKEQISDCSNTRTSPVSGHYT
;
A
#
# COMPACT_ATOMS: atom_id res chain seq x y z
N MET A 1 -56.92 43.00 -77.72
CA MET A 1 -56.23 44.00 -76.85
C MET A 1 -55.05 43.25 -76.23
N HIS A 2 -53.91 43.14 -76.90
CA HIS A 2 -52.75 44.07 -76.89
C HIS A 2 -52.35 44.56 -75.49
N PHE A 3 -51.12 44.18 -75.06
CA PHE A 3 -50.03 44.96 -74.44
C PHE A 3 -49.00 43.96 -73.84
N MET A 4 -47.97 43.50 -74.56
CA MET A 4 -46.61 44.06 -74.82
C MET A 4 -45.71 44.29 -73.57
N ALA A 5 -44.67 43.43 -73.49
CA ALA A 5 -43.22 43.71 -73.35
C ALA A 5 -42.62 44.45 -72.12
N GLY A 6 -41.89 43.68 -71.28
CA GLY A 6 -40.53 43.96 -70.74
C GLY A 6 -40.32 45.07 -69.69
N PRO A 7 -39.21 45.08 -68.90
CA PRO A 7 -37.97 44.32 -69.06
C PRO A 7 -37.55 43.45 -67.86
N ALA A 8 -36.57 42.57 -68.12
CA ALA A 8 -35.86 41.75 -67.15
C ALA A 8 -35.10 42.59 -66.10
N ARG A 9 -35.25 42.25 -64.82
CA ARG A 9 -34.38 42.75 -63.74
C ARG A 9 -33.74 41.56 -63.03
N SER A 10 -32.56 41.20 -63.53
CA SER A 10 -31.57 40.43 -62.77
C SER A 10 -31.33 41.12 -61.43
N GLN A 11 -31.57 40.41 -60.33
CA GLN A 11 -30.99 40.74 -59.03
C GLN A 11 -30.09 39.58 -58.64
N SER A 12 -28.86 39.61 -59.15
CA SER A 12 -27.76 38.86 -58.52
C SER A 12 -27.52 39.47 -57.14
N LEU A 13 -28.07 38.87 -56.09
CA LEU A 13 -27.55 39.10 -54.74
C LEU A 13 -26.20 38.38 -54.67
N GLY A 14 -25.12 39.15 -54.86
CA GLY A 14 -23.77 38.67 -54.60
C GLY A 14 -23.60 38.17 -53.16
N PRO A 15 -22.60 37.31 -52.90
CA PRO A 15 -22.37 36.77 -51.57
C PRO A 15 -21.93 37.91 -50.66
N LEU A 16 -22.78 38.25 -49.68
CA LEU A 16 -22.43 39.18 -48.61
C LEU A 16 -21.31 38.57 -47.78
N CYS A 17 -20.09 38.98 -48.12
CA CYS A 17 -18.90 39.14 -47.29
C CYS A 17 -18.88 38.40 -45.95
N LEU A 18 -18.22 37.24 -45.95
CA LEU A 18 -17.92 36.38 -44.80
C LEU A 18 -16.74 36.92 -43.94
N HIS A 19 -16.76 38.20 -43.56
CA HIS A 19 -15.64 38.83 -42.84
C HIS A 19 -15.83 38.90 -41.30
N SER A 20 -17.00 38.51 -40.77
CA SER A 20 -17.29 38.56 -39.31
C SER A 20 -17.12 37.21 -38.59
N THR A 21 -16.70 36.16 -39.30
CA THR A 21 -16.58 34.80 -38.78
C THR A 21 -15.35 34.53 -37.90
N PRO A 22 -14.14 35.11 -38.11
CA PRO A 22 -12.98 34.73 -37.30
C PRO A 22 -13.00 35.33 -35.88
N GLN A 23 -13.55 36.54 -35.71
CA GLN A 23 -13.62 37.20 -34.40
C GLN A 23 -14.66 36.57 -33.48
N ALA A 24 -15.82 36.18 -34.00
CA ALA A 24 -16.84 35.51 -33.20
C ALA A 24 -16.35 34.14 -32.69
N LEU A 25 -15.68 33.37 -33.55
CA LEU A 25 -15.09 32.09 -33.18
C LEU A 25 -13.99 32.26 -32.12
N TYR A 26 -13.16 33.30 -32.25
CA TYR A 26 -12.11 33.60 -31.27
C TYR A 26 -12.68 33.94 -29.88
N MET A 27 -13.74 34.76 -29.82
CA MET A 27 -14.39 35.10 -28.56
C MET A 27 -15.08 33.89 -27.91
N VAL A 28 -15.70 33.02 -28.71
CA VAL A 28 -16.29 31.75 -28.23
C VAL A 28 -15.21 30.84 -27.66
N LEU A 29 -14.06 30.71 -28.33
CA LEU A 29 -12.90 29.97 -27.85
C LEU A 29 -12.39 30.50 -26.51
N ILE A 30 -12.25 31.82 -26.36
CA ILE A 30 -11.83 32.43 -25.09
C ILE A 30 -12.82 32.12 -23.98
N VAL A 31 -14.13 32.26 -24.23
CA VAL A 31 -15.17 31.98 -23.22
C VAL A 31 -15.16 30.50 -22.82
N LEU A 32 -15.00 29.59 -23.78
CA LEU A 32 -14.84 28.15 -23.52
C LEU A 32 -13.60 27.85 -22.67
N VAL A 33 -12.46 28.48 -22.98
CA VAL A 33 -11.21 28.32 -22.22
C VAL A 33 -11.38 28.85 -20.80
N MET A 34 -11.91 30.07 -20.63
CA MET A 34 -12.14 30.67 -19.31
C MET A 34 -13.13 29.85 -18.47
N MET A 35 -14.19 29.32 -19.10
CA MET A 35 -15.09 28.39 -18.43
C MET A 35 -14.40 27.09 -18.04
N SER A 36 -13.58 26.50 -18.90
CA SER A 36 -12.84 25.27 -18.56
C SER A 36 -11.78 25.49 -17.47
N LEU A 37 -11.17 26.68 -17.39
CA LEU A 37 -10.27 27.05 -16.28
C LEU A 37 -11.04 27.27 -14.97
N ALA A 38 -12.17 27.99 -15.01
CA ALA A 38 -12.99 28.26 -13.83
C ALA A 38 -13.72 27.02 -13.30
N PHE A 39 -14.10 26.10 -14.21
CA PHE A 39 -14.70 24.80 -13.93
C PHE A 39 -13.68 23.65 -13.99
N GLY A 40 -12.39 23.95 -13.77
CA GLY A 40 -11.39 22.93 -13.52
C GLY A 40 -11.93 22.01 -12.43
N LYS A 41 -12.30 20.79 -12.81
CA LYS A 41 -12.85 19.79 -11.90
C LYS A 41 -11.85 19.60 -10.76
N PHE A 42 -12.13 20.21 -9.61
CA PHE A 42 -11.65 19.69 -8.34
C PHE A 42 -12.42 18.40 -8.13
N VAL A 43 -11.95 17.32 -8.78
CA VAL A 43 -12.19 15.98 -8.24
C VAL A 43 -11.47 16.03 -6.90
N PRO A 44 -12.18 15.96 -5.76
CA PRO A 44 -11.51 15.59 -4.53
C PRO A 44 -11.09 14.15 -4.81
N ILE A 45 -9.86 13.97 -5.27
CA ILE A 45 -9.18 12.71 -5.03
C ILE A 45 -9.22 12.62 -3.52
N ASN A 46 -10.12 11.77 -3.03
CA ASN A 46 -10.14 11.34 -1.65
C ASN A 46 -8.78 10.68 -1.44
N TRP A 47 -7.77 11.50 -1.13
CA TRP A 47 -6.44 11.07 -0.75
C TRP A 47 -6.57 10.57 0.68
N GLU A 48 -7.36 9.51 0.85
CA GLU A 48 -7.19 8.64 1.98
C GLU A 48 -5.81 8.01 1.75
N PRO A 49 -4.81 8.28 2.61
CA PRO A 49 -3.54 7.58 2.50
C PRO A 49 -3.86 6.09 2.46
N PRO A 50 -3.22 5.30 1.58
CA PRO A 50 -3.33 3.86 1.67
C PRO A 50 -3.06 3.50 3.12
N GLN A 51 -4.04 2.91 3.82
CA GLN A 51 -3.83 2.47 5.19
C GLN A 51 -2.53 1.68 5.19
N PRO A 52 -1.57 1.98 6.09
CA PRO A 52 -0.32 1.25 6.11
C PRO A 52 -0.66 -0.23 6.17
N LEU A 53 -0.26 -0.98 5.14
CA LEU A 53 -0.38 -2.43 5.16
C LEU A 53 0.18 -2.89 6.51
N PRO A 54 -0.58 -3.69 7.29
CA PRO A 54 -0.12 -4.07 8.62
C PRO A 54 1.26 -4.70 8.47
N PHE A 55 2.27 -4.03 9.00
CA PHE A 55 3.63 -4.55 8.96
C PHE A 55 3.59 -5.94 9.61
N PRO A 56 4.16 -6.97 8.95
CA PRO A 56 4.20 -8.29 9.54
C PRO A 56 4.96 -8.19 10.86
N LYS A 57 4.24 -8.39 11.97
CA LYS A 57 4.82 -8.41 13.30
C LYS A 57 5.53 -9.75 13.45
N TYR A 58 6.85 -9.68 13.61
CA TYR A 58 7.69 -10.84 13.87
C TYR A 58 8.09 -10.85 15.34
N LEU A 59 8.08 -12.04 15.94
CA LEU A 59 8.70 -12.30 17.23
C LEU A 59 10.18 -12.60 16.99
N ARG A 60 11.05 -11.97 17.78
CA ARG A 60 12.49 -12.26 17.83
C ARG A 60 12.74 -13.17 19.01
N CYS A 61 13.23 -14.38 18.75
CA CYS A 61 13.65 -15.29 19.81
C CYS A 61 15.16 -15.47 19.77
N TYR A 62 15.76 -15.49 20.94
CA TYR A 62 17.12 -15.97 21.10
C TYR A 62 17.15 -17.47 20.85
N ARG A 63 18.09 -17.92 20.02
CA ARG A 63 18.29 -19.33 19.74
C ARG A 63 19.73 -19.72 20.05
N CYS A 64 19.84 -20.85 20.72
CA CYS A 64 21.10 -21.49 21.09
C CYS A 64 20.86 -22.99 21.27
N LEU A 65 21.65 -23.80 20.59
CA LEU A 65 21.53 -25.25 20.62
C LEU A 65 22.22 -25.89 21.83
N LEU A 66 23.20 -25.20 22.41
CA LEU A 66 23.94 -25.66 23.57
C LEU A 66 24.39 -24.47 24.41
N GLU A 67 23.67 -24.19 25.49
CA GLU A 67 24.02 -23.15 26.45
C GLU A 67 24.29 -23.76 27.82
N THR A 68 25.34 -23.29 28.49
CA THR A 68 25.63 -23.62 29.89
C THR A 68 25.66 -22.37 30.73
N LYS A 69 25.43 -22.50 32.04
CA LYS A 69 25.41 -21.37 32.95
C LYS A 69 26.76 -20.65 33.05
N GLU A 70 27.85 -21.40 32.92
CA GLU A 70 29.22 -20.92 33.11
C GLU A 70 29.80 -20.27 31.86
N LEU A 71 29.48 -20.81 30.68
CA LEU A 71 30.09 -20.41 29.40
C LEU A 71 29.11 -19.68 28.48
N GLY A 72 27.82 -19.61 28.83
CA GLY A 72 26.78 -19.09 27.95
C GLY A 72 26.57 -20.01 26.75
N CYS A 73 26.20 -19.43 25.61
CA CYS A 73 25.96 -20.20 24.40
C CYS A 73 27.25 -20.66 23.73
N LEU A 74 27.41 -21.98 23.67
CA LEU A 74 28.54 -22.64 23.04
C LEU A 74 28.28 -22.96 21.57
N LEU A 75 27.01 -23.19 21.19
CA LEU A 75 26.64 -23.60 19.83
C LEU A 75 25.40 -22.89 19.31
N GLY A 76 25.53 -22.24 18.15
CA GLY A 76 24.38 -21.76 17.38
C GLY A 76 23.70 -20.54 17.99
N SER A 77 24.46 -19.63 18.60
CA SER A 77 23.94 -18.35 19.08
C SER A 77 23.46 -17.51 17.90
N ASP A 78 22.15 -17.39 17.74
CA ASP A 78 21.53 -16.55 16.74
C ASP A 78 20.17 -16.00 17.23
N ILE A 79 19.51 -15.25 16.34
CA ILE A 79 18.16 -14.76 16.56
C ILE A 79 17.30 -15.27 15.41
N CYS A 80 16.24 -15.98 15.75
CA CYS A 80 15.25 -16.40 14.77
C CYS A 80 14.05 -15.44 14.77
N LEU A 81 13.56 -15.15 13.56
CA LEU A 81 12.38 -14.33 13.32
C LEU A 81 11.21 -15.23 12.97
N THR A 82 10.15 -15.17 13.77
CA THR A 82 8.99 -16.05 13.59
C THR A 82 7.69 -15.23 13.52
N PRO A 83 6.72 -15.61 12.66
CA PRO A 83 5.50 -14.82 12.47
C PRO A 83 4.61 -14.84 13.72
N ALA A 84 3.66 -13.90 13.77
CA ALA A 84 2.65 -13.83 14.82
C ALA A 84 1.94 -15.18 15.05
N GLY A 85 1.75 -15.54 16.33
CA GLY A 85 1.18 -16.83 16.74
C GLY A 85 2.21 -17.93 17.02
N SER A 86 3.48 -17.67 16.74
CA SER A 86 4.61 -18.53 17.12
C SER A 86 5.11 -18.21 18.53
N SER A 87 6.09 -18.96 19.06
CA SER A 87 6.61 -18.77 20.42
C SER A 87 8.10 -19.03 20.51
N CYS A 88 8.76 -18.45 21.51
CA CYS A 88 10.12 -18.82 21.89
C CYS A 88 10.03 -19.98 22.89
N ILE A 89 10.86 -21.01 22.69
CA ILE A 89 10.97 -22.13 23.61
C ILE A 89 12.35 -22.14 24.25
N THR A 90 12.39 -22.44 25.54
CA THR A 90 13.63 -22.74 26.26
C THR A 90 13.45 -24.07 27.00
N LEU A 91 14.30 -25.04 26.67
CA LEU A 91 14.40 -26.32 27.35
C LEU A 91 15.55 -26.26 28.34
N HIS A 92 15.26 -26.62 29.59
CA HIS A 92 16.26 -26.72 30.64
C HIS A 92 16.48 -28.20 31.00
N ILE A 93 17.65 -28.72 30.64
CA ILE A 93 18.05 -30.11 30.84
C ILE A 93 18.95 -30.13 32.08
N LYS A 94 18.38 -30.61 33.19
CA LYS A 94 19.12 -30.77 34.44
C LYS A 94 19.75 -32.16 34.51
N ASN A 95 21.05 -32.21 34.74
CA ASN A 95 21.76 -33.45 35.01
C ASN A 95 22.02 -33.58 36.51
N SER A 96 21.95 -34.79 37.06
CA SER A 96 22.23 -35.06 38.48
C SER A 96 23.66 -34.71 38.90
N ASN A 97 24.58 -34.64 37.94
CA ASN A 97 25.96 -34.21 38.16
C ASN A 97 26.12 -32.68 38.25
N GLY A 98 25.04 -31.90 38.17
CA GLY A 98 25.06 -30.44 38.30
C GLY A 98 25.43 -29.69 37.03
N SER A 99 25.62 -30.39 35.90
CA SER A 99 25.76 -29.75 34.59
C SER A 99 24.37 -29.43 34.02
N ASP A 100 23.95 -28.19 34.16
CA ASP A 100 22.69 -27.70 33.60
C ASP A 100 22.92 -27.20 32.17
N ILE A 101 22.15 -27.75 31.22
CA ILE A 101 22.19 -27.37 29.81
C ILE A 101 20.88 -26.66 29.47
N MET A 102 20.97 -25.53 28.80
CA MET A 102 19.83 -24.83 28.22
C MET A 102 19.86 -24.92 26.70
N VAL A 103 18.69 -25.02 26.10
CA VAL A 103 18.48 -24.96 24.66
C VAL A 103 17.36 -23.96 24.41
N SER A 104 17.60 -22.97 23.56
CA SER A 104 16.59 -21.97 23.18
C SER A 104 16.35 -22.02 21.68
N ASP A 105 15.10 -21.91 21.22
CA ASP A 105 14.75 -21.92 19.79
C ASP A 105 13.41 -21.19 19.52
N CYS A 106 13.07 -21.01 18.23
CA CYS A 106 11.75 -20.62 17.75
C CYS A 106 10.87 -21.84 17.49
N GLN A 107 9.66 -21.84 18.04
CA GLN A 107 8.63 -22.82 17.72
C GLN A 107 7.56 -22.16 16.84
N SER A 108 7.23 -22.79 15.71
CA SER A 108 6.07 -22.36 14.91
C SER A 108 4.76 -22.73 15.62
N LYS A 109 3.68 -22.06 15.23
CA LYS A 109 2.34 -22.28 15.79
C LYS A 109 1.88 -23.75 15.69
N GLU A 110 2.29 -24.44 14.62
CA GLU A 110 1.88 -25.81 14.33
C GLU A 110 2.59 -26.85 15.21
N GLN A 111 3.82 -26.55 15.66
CA GLN A 111 4.62 -27.46 16.48
C GLN A 111 4.48 -27.22 17.99
N ILE A 112 3.77 -26.17 18.40
CA ILE A 112 3.52 -25.85 19.82
C ILE A 112 2.78 -26.98 20.55
N SER A 113 1.98 -27.79 19.85
CA SER A 113 1.30 -28.95 20.45
C SER A 113 2.25 -30.04 20.93
N ASP A 114 3.44 -30.12 20.34
CA ASP A 114 4.44 -31.14 20.68
C ASP A 114 5.05 -30.89 22.08
N CYS A 115 4.90 -29.66 22.58
CA CYS A 115 5.34 -29.24 23.91
C CYS A 115 4.31 -29.54 25.03
N SER A 116 3.25 -30.30 24.75
CA SER A 116 2.11 -30.55 25.66
C SER A 116 2.46 -31.17 27.02
N ASN A 117 3.62 -31.85 27.14
CA ASN A 117 4.14 -32.37 28.42
C ASN A 117 5.20 -31.47 29.08
N THR A 118 5.55 -30.35 28.46
CA THR A 118 6.50 -29.37 29.02
C THR A 118 5.73 -28.21 29.63
N ARG A 119 6.10 -27.80 30.85
CA ARG A 119 5.51 -26.62 31.49
C ARG A 119 5.97 -25.38 30.71
N THR A 120 5.05 -24.67 30.09
CA THR A 120 5.31 -23.34 29.51
C THR A 120 5.75 -22.39 30.62
N SER A 121 7.00 -21.91 30.55
CA SER A 121 7.47 -20.82 31.39
C SER A 121 7.07 -19.50 30.72
N PRO A 122 6.36 -18.58 31.41
CA PRO A 122 6.05 -17.28 30.85
C PRO A 122 7.35 -16.48 30.71
N VAL A 123 7.84 -16.34 29.48
CA VAL A 123 8.96 -15.44 29.17
C VAL A 123 8.38 -14.07 28.83
N SER A 124 8.81 -13.04 29.56
CA SER A 124 8.46 -11.65 29.26
C SER A 124 9.15 -11.21 27.97
N GLY A 125 8.38 -10.97 26.90
CA GLY A 125 8.89 -10.45 25.62
C GLY A 125 8.22 -9.11 25.27
N HIS A 126 8.99 -8.18 24.69
CA HIS A 126 8.49 -6.91 24.15
C HIS A 126 8.32 -7.03 22.63
N TYR A 127 7.14 -6.65 22.12
CA TYR A 127 6.90 -6.54 20.68
C TYR A 127 7.37 -5.17 20.20
N THR A 128 8.22 -5.13 19.17
CA THR A 128 8.63 -3.91 18.46
C THR A 128 8.09 -3.91 17.05
#